data_AF-A0A527UXD9-F1
#
_entry.id   AF-A0A527UXD9-F1
#
_cell.length_a   1.000
_cell.length_b   1.000
_cell.length_c   1.000
_cell.angle_alpha   90.00
_cell.angle_beta   90.00
_cell.angle_gamma   90.00
#
_symmetry.space_group_name_H-M   'P 1'
#
loop_
_entity.id
_entity.type
_entity.pdbx_description
1 polymer ?
#
loop_
_entity_poly.entity_id
_entity_poly.type
_entity_poly.pdbx_seq_one_letter_code
_entity_poly.pdbx_strand_id
1 'polypeptide(L)' 'GGFKATPASGWCFAHTIATGKPHPLIAAYGLDRFSTGHTLDEAGAGPSAWLQ' A
#
# COMPACT_ATOMS: atom_id res chain seq x y z
N GLY A 1 -1.02 2.32 -9.09
CA GLY A 1 -2.18 3.23 -9.35
C GLY A 1 -3.43 2.78 -8.61
N GLY A 2 -4.13 3.69 -7.90
CA GLY A 2 -5.03 3.34 -6.79
C GLY A 2 -6.47 2.90 -7.11
N PHE A 3 -7.05 3.25 -8.26
CA PHE A 3 -8.46 2.91 -8.58
C PHE A 3 -8.74 1.40 -8.55
N LYS A 4 -7.81 0.61 -9.09
CA LYS A 4 -7.91 -0.86 -9.07
C LYS A 4 -7.80 -1.45 -7.65
N ALA A 5 -7.22 -0.71 -6.71
CA ALA A 5 -6.98 -1.17 -5.35
C ALA A 5 -8.13 -0.79 -4.38
N THR A 6 -9.08 0.04 -4.80
CA THR A 6 -10.17 0.57 -3.96
C THR A 6 -10.91 -0.48 -3.10
N PRO A 7 -11.35 -1.64 -3.61
CA PRO A 7 -12.05 -2.61 -2.77
C PRO A 7 -11.15 -3.20 -1.68
N ALA A 8 -9.91 -3.58 -2.03
CA ALA A 8 -8.96 -4.15 -1.09
C ALA A 8 -8.47 -3.12 -0.07
N SER A 9 -8.23 -1.87 -0.49
CA SER A 9 -7.75 -0.80 0.38
C SER A 9 -8.79 -0.43 1.43
N GLY A 10 -10.07 -0.34 1.07
CA GLY A 10 -11.14 -0.07 2.02
C GLY A 10 -11.27 -1.16 3.08
N TRP A 11 -11.24 -2.42 2.67
CA TRP A 11 -11.34 -3.56 3.59
C TRP A 11 -10.12 -3.66 4.53
N CYS A 12 -8.91 -3.54 4.00
CA CYS A 12 -7.69 -3.58 4.81
C CYS A 12 -7.60 -2.38 5.76
N PHE A 13 -8.05 -1.19 5.34
CA PHE A 13 -8.07 -0.01 6.19
C PHE A 13 -9.08 -0.13 7.33
N ALA A 14 -10.28 -0.65 7.05
CA ALA A 14 -11.28 -0.95 8.07
C ALA A 14 -10.74 -1.93 9.13
N HIS A 15 -10.02 -2.97 8.71
CA HIS A 15 -9.34 -3.90 9.62
C HIS A 15 -8.31 -3.19 10.53
N THR A 16 -7.50 -2.29 9.96
CA THR A 16 -6.51 -1.53 10.73
C THR A 16 -7.16 -0.65 11.79
N ILE A 17 -8.27 0.04 11.44
CA ILE A 17 -9.02 0.85 12.41
C ILE A 17 -9.61 -0.03 13.52
N ALA A 18 -10.23 -1.16 13.16
CA ALA A 18 -10.93 -2.02 14.11
C ALA A 18 -9.99 -2.74 15.09
N THR A 19 -8.78 -3.13 14.66
CA THR A 19 -7.86 -3.97 15.45
C THR A 19 -6.63 -3.21 15.96
N GLY A 20 -6.38 -1.99 15.46
CA GLY A 20 -5.15 -1.25 15.70
C GLY A 20 -3.91 -1.87 15.03
N LYS A 21 -4.07 -2.89 14.18
CA LYS A 21 -2.96 -3.59 13.52
C LYS A 21 -3.20 -3.66 12.01
N PRO A 22 -2.17 -3.44 11.18
CA PRO A 22 -2.31 -3.55 9.74
C PRO A 22 -2.67 -4.98 9.34
N HIS A 23 -3.60 -5.11 8.38
CA HIS A 23 -3.89 -6.40 7.77
C HIS A 23 -2.63 -6.95 7.06
N PRO A 24 -2.36 -8.28 7.06
CA PRO A 24 -1.15 -8.85 6.46
C PRO A 24 -0.87 -8.40 5.01
N LEU A 25 -1.92 -8.18 4.22
CA LEU A 25 -1.81 -7.68 2.83
C LEU A 25 -1.21 -6.28 2.72
N ILE A 26 -1.36 -5.44 3.76
CA ILE A 26 -0.88 -4.05 3.77
C ILE A 26 0.25 -3.82 4.79
N ALA A 27 0.74 -4.87 5.47
CA ALA A 27 1.72 -4.74 6.56
C ALA A 27 3.03 -4.07 6.13
N ALA A 28 3.47 -4.28 4.89
CA ALA A 28 4.68 -3.67 4.32
C ALA A 28 4.49 -2.20 3.85
N TYR A 29 3.26 -1.68 3.90
CA TYR A 29 2.93 -0.33 3.42
C TYR A 29 2.87 0.71 4.55
N GLY A 30 3.35 0.36 5.76
CA GLY A 30 3.50 1.26 6.89
C GLY A 30 4.52 2.38 6.65
N LEU A 31 4.44 3.45 7.45
CA LEU A 31 5.34 4.61 7.33
C LEU A 31 6.76 4.32 7.85
N ASP A 32 6.90 3.38 8.76
CA ASP A 32 8.17 2.88 9.28
C ASP A 32 9.09 2.37 8.18
N ARG A 33 8.55 1.92 7.05
CA ARG A 33 9.33 1.47 5.89
C ARG A 33 10.32 2.51 5.37
N PHE A 34 10.04 3.81 5.58
CA PHE A 34 10.95 4.88 5.18
C PHE A 34 12.11 5.09 6.15
N SER A 35 11.91 4.82 7.45
CA SER A 35 13.00 4.90 8.44
C SER A 35 13.90 3.67 8.40
N THR A 36 13.36 2.50 8.03
CA THR A 36 14.12 1.25 7.91
C THR A 36 14.76 1.04 6.54
N GLY A 37 14.46 1.89 5.56
CA GLY A 37 14.91 1.73 4.18
C GLY A 37 14.22 0.60 3.39
N HIS A 38 13.07 0.11 3.86
CA HIS A 38 12.24 -0.88 3.17
C HIS A 38 11.33 -0.23 2.13
N THR A 39 11.91 0.44 1.13
CA THR A 39 11.15 1.02 0.02
C THR A 39 10.53 -0.07 -0.86
N LEU A 40 9.32 0.18 -1.36
CA LEU A 40 8.65 -0.70 -2.32
C LEU A 40 8.69 -0.03 -3.69
N ASP A 41 9.36 -0.66 -4.65
CA ASP A 41 9.45 -0.20 -6.02
C ASP A 41 8.33 -0.83 -6.87
N GLU A 42 7.51 0.01 -7.51
CA GLU A 42 6.44 -0.42 -8.44
C GLU A 42 6.87 -0.34 -9.92
N ALA A 43 8.17 -0.19 -10.22
CA ALA A 43 8.78 -0.25 -11.56
C ALA A 43 8.11 0.64 -12.63
N GLY A 44 7.63 1.82 -12.22
CA GLY A 44 6.92 2.74 -13.12
C GLY A 44 5.55 2.24 -13.58
N ALA A 45 4.99 1.16 -13.00
CA ALA A 45 3.64 0.66 -13.26
C ALA A 45 2.52 1.55 -12.66
N GLY A 46 2.83 2.84 -12.52
CA GLY A 46 1.89 3.88 -12.19
C GLY A 46 0.79 4.02 -13.26
N PRO A 47 -0.09 5.02 -13.14
CA PRO A 47 -1.16 5.22 -14.11
C PRO A 47 -0.65 5.65 -15.50
N SER A 48 0.61 6.05 -15.62
CA SER A 48 1.19 6.62 -16.84
C SER A 48 2.09 5.59 -17.53
N ALA A 49 1.61 5.02 -18.64
CA ALA A 49 2.34 4.00 -19.41
C ALA A 49 3.65 4.50 -20.08
N TRP A 50 3.86 5.82 -20.14
CA TRP A 50 5.00 6.45 -20.80
C TRP A 50 6.08 6.94 -19.84
N LEU A 51 5.89 6.72 -18.53
CA LEU A 51 6.76 7.24 -17.47
C LEU A 51 7.72 6.19 -16.91
N GLN A 52 7.95 5.10 -17.65
CA GLN A 52 8.87 4.01 -17.26
C GLN A 52 10.32 4.32 -17.65
#